data_AF-A0A173XPL8-F1
#
_entry.id   AF-A0A173XPL8-F1
#
_cell.length_a   1.000
_cell.length_b   1.000
_cell.length_c   1.000
_cell.angle_alpha   90.00
_cell.angle_beta   90.00
_cell.angle_gamma   90.00
#
_symmetry.space_group_name_H-M   'P 1'
#
loop_
_entity.id
_entity.type
_entity.pdbx_description
1 polymer ?
#
loop_
_entity_poly.entity_id
_entity_poly.type
_entity_poly.pdbx_seq_one_letter_code
_entity_poly.pdbx_strand_id
1 'polypeptide(L)'
;MNNTALQIYALFILLILSVGCKDDWKNLNLRSGENEPFYWENNKLAAQRLAKIMYNKTDSGSYERFKIVHISDSHLSSWSPSNNYELPINLRQSIQFANQQELRINAITATGDFISIDKKKKAKEYMHSFIHYLYDENHVPTFICTGNHDSNSEEEIGSTFFYKNEINEILFANSNYSKNRNSAENYYYSDVANPQGGTIRFIALDMLDQPASQYNTLSYAYFSQKQIDWLINTALKNGMTDHHSVIILTHYPFQRRSVNNDTYLCDGDYVHSWNMIPEIIEAFRTRSLLEKVYPNQFNLDPINVKADFSDRKGEFVCYLGGHIHCNAYFDVTGLENESTELVPQKMILCTNQAPSEKGVVYNRVIREEDSLSSNSFCIYAVDTKEKKIYITYFGAYKPSNDCNYPEIHTISYN
;
A
#
# COMPACT_ATOMS: atom_id res chain seq x y z
N MET A 1 -29.08 37.72 -8.49
CA MET A 1 -28.21 37.08 -9.50
C MET A 1 -29.08 36.19 -10.36
N ASN A 2 -29.11 36.39 -11.68
CA ASN A 2 -30.07 35.76 -12.59
C ASN A 2 -29.83 34.24 -12.71
N ASN A 3 -30.90 33.44 -12.57
CA ASN A 3 -30.90 31.97 -12.68
C ASN A 3 -30.29 31.46 -14.00
N THR A 4 -30.35 32.26 -15.06
CA THR A 4 -29.77 31.97 -16.37
C THR A 4 -28.25 31.96 -16.36
N ALA A 5 -27.60 32.80 -15.56
CA ALA A 5 -26.14 32.81 -15.46
C ALA A 5 -25.62 31.57 -14.70
N LEU A 6 -26.33 31.13 -13.66
CA LEU A 6 -25.97 29.95 -12.89
C LEU A 6 -26.11 28.64 -13.71
N GLN A 7 -27.14 28.55 -14.55
CA GLN A 7 -27.33 27.42 -15.46
C GLN A 7 -26.27 27.36 -16.57
N ILE A 8 -25.82 28.50 -17.09
CA ILE A 8 -24.75 28.57 -18.09
C ILE A 8 -23.41 28.16 -17.48
N TYR A 9 -23.11 28.58 -16.24
CA TYR A 9 -21.91 28.14 -15.52
C TYR A 9 -21.93 26.64 -15.18
N ALA A 10 -23.08 26.10 -14.78
CA ALA A 10 -23.25 24.67 -14.54
C ALA A 10 -23.08 23.84 -15.82
N LEU A 11 -23.62 24.31 -16.96
CA LEU A 11 -23.42 23.68 -18.26
C LEU A 11 -21.97 23.75 -18.72
N PHE A 12 -21.25 24.85 -18.47
CA PHE A 12 -19.84 24.98 -18.82
C PHE A 12 -18.95 24.06 -17.98
N ILE A 13 -19.22 23.91 -16.67
CA ILE A 13 -18.48 22.97 -15.82
C ILE A 13 -18.75 21.52 -16.24
N LEU A 14 -20.00 21.18 -16.56
CA LEU A 14 -20.35 19.87 -17.12
C LEU A 14 -19.72 19.64 -18.51
N LEU A 15 -19.62 20.67 -19.35
CA LEU A 15 -18.94 20.57 -20.64
C LEU A 15 -17.42 20.43 -20.51
N ILE A 16 -16.79 21.10 -19.55
CA ILE A 16 -15.35 20.96 -19.30
C ILE A 16 -15.03 19.58 -18.70
N LEU A 17 -16.00 18.95 -18.02
CA LEU A 17 -15.90 17.55 -17.56
C LEU A 17 -16.30 16.52 -18.63
N SER A 18 -17.06 16.91 -19.66
CA SER A 18 -17.51 16.01 -20.73
C SER A 18 -16.71 16.14 -22.04
N VAL A 19 -15.97 17.23 -22.20
CA VAL A 19 -14.94 17.37 -23.23
C VAL A 19 -13.66 16.85 -22.59
N GLY A 20 -13.54 15.52 -22.56
CA GLY A 20 -12.26 14.86 -22.32
C GLY A 20 -11.19 15.59 -23.13
N CYS A 21 -10.09 15.90 -22.46
CA CYS A 21 -8.99 16.63 -23.03
C CYS A 21 -8.65 16.09 -24.43
N LYS A 22 -8.30 17.02 -25.31
CA LYS A 22 -7.72 16.69 -26.61
C LYS A 22 -6.31 16.22 -26.31
N ASP A 23 -6.20 14.93 -26.14
CA ASP A 23 -5.06 14.31 -25.53
C ASP A 23 -4.06 13.82 -26.59
N ASP A 24 -2.87 14.40 -26.61
CA ASP A 24 -1.72 13.91 -27.37
C ASP A 24 -1.20 12.61 -26.71
N TRP A 25 -1.93 11.49 -26.88
CA TRP A 25 -1.68 10.20 -26.21
C TRP A 25 -0.94 9.17 -27.06
N LYS A 26 0.00 9.60 -27.91
CA LYS A 26 0.65 8.75 -28.92
C LYS A 26 1.50 7.56 -28.44
N ASN A 27 1.64 7.28 -27.14
CA ASN A 27 2.63 6.32 -26.65
C ASN A 27 2.10 5.15 -25.80
N LEU A 28 0.80 4.88 -25.78
CA LEU A 28 0.31 3.61 -25.23
C LEU A 28 0.51 2.46 -26.21
N ASN A 29 1.73 1.94 -26.29
CA ASN A 29 1.93 0.54 -26.69
C ASN A 29 1.49 -0.38 -25.53
N LEU A 30 0.19 -0.35 -25.21
CA LEU A 30 -0.47 -1.43 -24.49
C LEU A 30 -0.54 -2.61 -25.47
N ARG A 31 -0.28 -3.84 -25.00
CA ARG A 31 -0.25 -5.03 -25.84
C ARG A 31 -1.63 -5.20 -26.49
N SER A 32 -1.71 -4.89 -27.79
CA SER A 32 -2.89 -4.86 -28.66
C SER A 32 -3.94 -3.76 -28.34
N GLY A 33 -4.64 -3.30 -29.39
CA GLY A 33 -5.75 -2.34 -29.28
C GLY A 33 -6.99 -2.88 -28.53
N GLU A 34 -6.95 -4.10 -28.00
CA GLU A 34 -8.06 -4.73 -27.28
C GLU A 34 -8.07 -4.37 -25.78
N ASN A 35 -6.91 -4.09 -25.18
CA ASN A 35 -6.80 -3.74 -23.76
C ASN A 35 -7.04 -2.27 -23.45
N GLU A 36 -6.79 -1.41 -24.44
CA GLU A 36 -6.94 0.04 -24.31
C GLU A 36 -8.38 0.46 -23.96
N PRO A 37 -9.46 -0.08 -24.58
CA PRO A 37 -10.83 0.24 -24.20
C PRO A 37 -11.16 -0.09 -22.73
N PHE A 38 -10.67 -1.22 -22.20
CA PHE A 38 -10.93 -1.62 -20.81
C PHE A 38 -10.24 -0.69 -19.83
N TYR A 39 -9.01 -0.27 -20.12
CA TYR A 39 -8.32 0.74 -19.33
C TYR A 39 -9.13 2.04 -19.28
N TRP A 40 -9.57 2.56 -20.43
CA TRP A 40 -10.26 3.85 -20.48
C TRP A 40 -11.60 3.84 -19.73
N GLU A 41 -12.37 2.76 -19.83
CA GLU A 41 -13.61 2.63 -19.07
C GLU A 41 -13.33 2.51 -17.56
N ASN A 42 -12.37 1.68 -17.15
CA ASN A 42 -11.98 1.58 -15.75
C ASN A 42 -11.43 2.91 -15.20
N ASN A 43 -10.63 3.63 -15.98
CA ASN A 43 -10.09 4.94 -15.64
C ASN A 43 -11.21 5.94 -15.39
N LYS A 44 -12.13 6.07 -16.34
CA LYS A 44 -13.31 6.94 -16.22
C LYS A 44 -14.14 6.63 -14.98
N LEU A 45 -14.45 5.36 -14.75
CA LEU A 45 -15.25 4.92 -13.60
C LEU A 45 -14.53 5.18 -12.27
N ALA A 46 -13.23 4.90 -12.19
CA ALA A 46 -12.43 5.14 -11.00
C ALA A 46 -12.28 6.65 -10.70
N ALA A 47 -12.04 7.48 -11.72
CA ALA A 47 -11.99 8.93 -11.59
C ALA A 47 -13.34 9.50 -11.10
N GLN A 48 -14.46 9.00 -11.62
CA GLN A 48 -15.80 9.39 -11.15
C GLN A 48 -16.04 9.02 -9.68
N ARG A 49 -15.60 7.84 -9.23
CA ARG A 49 -15.69 7.45 -7.82
C ARG A 49 -14.78 8.31 -6.93
N LEU A 50 -13.54 8.53 -7.35
CA LEU A 50 -12.59 9.40 -6.63
C LEU A 50 -13.12 10.82 -6.49
N ALA A 51 -13.75 11.38 -7.53
CA ALA A 51 -14.34 12.72 -7.50
C ALA A 51 -15.39 12.89 -6.38
N LYS A 52 -16.07 11.81 -5.98
CA LYS A 52 -17.04 11.82 -4.86
C LYS A 52 -16.36 11.97 -3.49
N ILE A 53 -15.08 11.61 -3.36
CA ILE A 53 -14.35 11.55 -2.08
C ILE A 53 -13.11 12.43 -2.03
N MET A 54 -12.63 12.99 -3.13
CA MET A 54 -11.36 13.74 -3.15
C MET A 54 -11.43 15.10 -2.42
N TYR A 55 -12.63 15.67 -2.26
CA TYR A 55 -12.87 16.89 -1.50
C TYR A 55 -13.88 16.67 -0.39
N ASN A 56 -13.67 17.34 0.74
CA ASN A 56 -14.69 17.55 1.74
C ASN A 56 -15.42 18.86 1.46
N LYS A 57 -16.76 18.86 1.55
CA LYS A 57 -17.60 20.07 1.42
C LYS A 57 -18.14 20.44 2.79
N THR A 58 -17.83 21.64 3.23
CA THR A 58 -18.32 22.25 4.47
C THR A 58 -19.12 23.51 4.16
N ASP A 59 -19.86 24.02 5.15
CA ASP A 59 -20.57 25.31 5.03
C ASP A 59 -19.62 26.48 4.71
N SER A 60 -18.34 26.37 5.09
CA SER A 60 -17.30 27.38 4.88
C SER A 60 -16.51 27.23 3.58
N GLY A 61 -16.84 26.24 2.74
CA GLY A 61 -16.13 25.93 1.51
C GLY A 61 -15.68 24.46 1.42
N SER A 62 -14.84 24.14 0.45
CA SER A 62 -14.28 22.80 0.28
C SER A 62 -12.78 22.76 0.52
N TYR A 63 -12.29 21.66 1.08
CA TYR A 63 -10.86 21.38 1.15
C TYR A 63 -10.54 20.01 0.56
N GLU A 64 -9.34 19.91 0.00
CA GLU A 64 -8.85 18.70 -0.65
C GLU A 64 -8.37 17.68 0.39
N ARG A 65 -8.72 16.41 0.21
CA ARG A 65 -8.19 15.31 1.02
C ARG A 65 -6.82 14.86 0.49
N PHE A 66 -6.09 14.07 1.27
CA PHE A 66 -4.84 13.45 0.80
C PHE A 66 -5.17 12.15 0.03
N LYS A 67 -4.73 12.00 -1.22
CA LYS A 67 -5.10 10.87 -2.08
C LYS A 67 -3.95 9.88 -2.23
N ILE A 68 -4.23 8.60 -2.08
CA ILE A 68 -3.26 7.51 -2.24
C ILE A 68 -3.78 6.54 -3.28
N VAL A 69 -2.94 6.16 -4.23
CA VAL A 69 -3.12 4.93 -5.03
C VAL A 69 -2.33 3.82 -4.35
N HIS A 70 -3.00 2.73 -3.98
CA HIS A 70 -2.37 1.61 -3.30
C HIS A 70 -2.46 0.38 -4.19
N ILE A 71 -1.30 -0.12 -4.60
CA ILE A 71 -1.12 -1.37 -5.33
C ILE A 71 -0.42 -2.37 -4.41
N SER A 72 -0.59 -3.65 -4.69
CA SER A 72 0.10 -4.73 -3.98
C SER A 72 0.12 -5.97 -4.87
N ASP A 73 1.03 -6.90 -4.57
CA ASP A 73 1.02 -8.25 -5.15
C ASP A 73 1.01 -8.18 -6.69
N SER A 74 1.95 -7.41 -7.24
CA SER A 74 2.11 -7.27 -8.68
C SER A 74 2.56 -8.57 -9.31
N HIS A 75 3.41 -9.35 -8.60
CA HIS A 75 3.88 -10.67 -9.01
C HIS A 75 4.32 -10.69 -10.49
N LEU A 76 5.22 -9.77 -10.86
CA LEU A 76 5.75 -9.75 -12.22
C LEU A 76 6.42 -11.09 -12.52
N SER A 77 6.08 -11.65 -13.68
CA SER A 77 6.52 -12.97 -14.09
C SER A 77 6.58 -13.10 -15.61
N SER A 78 7.13 -14.21 -16.14
CA SER A 78 7.08 -14.48 -17.58
C SER A 78 5.78 -15.11 -18.05
N TRP A 79 4.93 -15.57 -17.13
CA TRP A 79 3.74 -16.34 -17.44
C TRP A 79 2.44 -15.58 -17.19
N SER A 80 2.42 -14.55 -16.33
CA SER A 80 1.26 -13.66 -16.21
C SER A 80 1.06 -12.87 -17.51
N PRO A 81 -0.12 -12.93 -18.15
CA PRO A 81 -0.38 -12.13 -19.35
C PRO A 81 -0.44 -10.63 -19.02
N SER A 82 -1.18 -10.26 -17.98
CA SER A 82 -1.39 -8.87 -17.57
C SER A 82 -0.24 -8.25 -16.80
N ASN A 83 0.55 -9.05 -16.07
CA ASN A 83 1.75 -8.62 -15.35
C ASN A 83 3.01 -9.33 -15.85
N ASN A 84 3.11 -9.47 -17.18
CA ASN A 84 4.33 -9.98 -17.79
C ASN A 84 5.50 -9.03 -17.52
N TYR A 85 6.65 -9.50 -17.06
CA TYR A 85 7.80 -8.64 -16.78
C TYR A 85 8.32 -7.87 -18.00
N GLU A 86 8.07 -8.30 -19.24
CA GLU A 86 8.47 -7.52 -20.43
C GLU A 86 7.54 -6.33 -20.68
N LEU A 87 6.30 -6.44 -20.22
CA LEU A 87 5.26 -5.45 -20.44
C LEU A 87 4.13 -5.62 -19.41
N PRO A 88 4.30 -5.15 -18.16
CA PRO A 88 3.35 -5.37 -17.08
C PRO A 88 2.20 -4.37 -17.21
N ILE A 89 1.23 -4.70 -18.06
CA ILE A 89 0.11 -3.83 -18.45
C ILE A 89 -0.62 -3.30 -17.21
N ASN A 90 -0.97 -4.15 -16.25
CA ASN A 90 -1.76 -3.73 -15.10
C ASN A 90 -0.99 -2.80 -14.17
N LEU A 91 0.31 -3.04 -13.96
CA LEU A 91 1.19 -2.11 -13.25
C LEU A 91 1.25 -0.75 -13.96
N ARG A 92 1.50 -0.74 -15.27
CA ARG A 92 1.58 0.50 -16.07
C ARG A 92 0.28 1.30 -16.02
N GLN A 93 -0.87 0.63 -16.10
CA GLN A 93 -2.18 1.27 -15.95
C GLN A 93 -2.36 1.95 -14.59
N SER A 94 -1.89 1.33 -13.50
CA SER A 94 -1.96 1.94 -12.17
C SER A 94 -1.11 3.22 -12.08
N ILE A 95 0.09 3.22 -12.67
CA ILE A 95 0.95 4.41 -12.71
C ILE A 95 0.34 5.49 -13.60
N GLN A 96 -0.15 5.12 -14.78
CA GLN A 96 -0.81 6.05 -15.68
C GLN A 96 -2.06 6.68 -15.03
N PHE A 97 -2.87 5.88 -14.34
CA PHE A 97 -4.02 6.37 -13.60
C PHE A 97 -3.58 7.43 -12.58
N ALA A 98 -2.55 7.12 -11.79
CA ALA A 98 -2.08 8.00 -10.73
C ALA A 98 -1.47 9.31 -11.23
N ASN A 99 -0.82 9.29 -12.39
CA ASN A 99 -0.17 10.44 -13.01
C ASN A 99 -1.16 11.49 -13.57
N GLN A 100 -2.45 11.19 -13.66
CA GLN A 100 -3.45 12.17 -14.11
C GLN A 100 -3.49 13.40 -13.20
N GLN A 101 -3.19 14.58 -13.76
CA GLN A 101 -3.03 15.83 -13.02
C GLN A 101 -4.32 16.24 -12.30
N GLU A 102 -5.47 15.99 -12.91
CA GLU A 102 -6.80 16.30 -12.39
C GLU A 102 -7.19 15.47 -11.16
N LEU A 103 -6.61 14.27 -11.00
CA LEU A 103 -6.87 13.41 -9.85
C LEU A 103 -6.06 13.85 -8.62
N ARG A 104 -4.96 14.59 -8.85
CA ARG A 104 -4.10 15.18 -7.81
C ARG A 104 -3.65 14.15 -6.78
N ILE A 105 -3.29 12.95 -7.24
CA ILE A 105 -2.80 11.87 -6.36
C ILE A 105 -1.54 12.37 -5.63
N ASN A 106 -1.52 12.20 -4.30
CA ASN A 106 -0.42 12.70 -3.47
C ASN A 106 0.67 11.65 -3.26
N ALA A 107 0.29 10.37 -3.28
CA ALA A 107 1.22 9.27 -3.11
C ALA A 107 0.77 8.00 -3.85
N ILE A 108 1.72 7.20 -4.27
CA ILE A 108 1.53 5.79 -4.63
C ILE A 108 2.18 4.94 -3.54
N THR A 109 1.53 3.85 -3.17
CA THR A 109 2.09 2.84 -2.26
C THR A 109 2.08 1.48 -2.94
N ALA A 110 3.17 0.72 -2.83
CA ALA A 110 3.26 -0.67 -3.28
C ALA A 110 3.70 -1.57 -2.13
N THR A 111 2.82 -2.45 -1.66
CA THR A 111 3.02 -3.13 -0.37
C THR A 111 3.49 -4.57 -0.49
N GLY A 112 4.56 -4.79 -1.27
CA GLY A 112 5.27 -6.07 -1.35
C GLY A 112 4.79 -6.98 -2.47
N ASP A 113 5.54 -8.08 -2.64
CA ASP A 113 5.28 -9.12 -3.64
C ASP A 113 5.27 -8.56 -5.06
N PHE A 114 6.37 -7.92 -5.39
CA PHE A 114 6.60 -7.28 -6.67
C PHE A 114 6.82 -8.29 -7.78
N ILE A 115 7.36 -9.46 -7.44
CA ILE A 115 7.80 -10.50 -8.38
C ILE A 115 7.30 -11.88 -7.96
N SER A 116 7.03 -12.75 -8.94
CA SER A 116 6.90 -14.19 -8.65
C SER A 116 8.28 -14.84 -8.51
N ILE A 117 8.33 -16.01 -7.88
CA ILE A 117 9.57 -16.79 -7.71
C ILE A 117 10.02 -17.39 -9.05
N ASP A 118 11.31 -17.30 -9.37
CA ASP A 118 11.95 -17.96 -10.51
C ASP A 118 13.46 -18.20 -10.23
N LYS A 119 14.19 -18.72 -11.20
CA LYS A 119 15.66 -18.77 -11.19
C LYS A 119 16.23 -17.38 -10.96
N LYS A 120 17.28 -17.29 -10.14
CA LYS A 120 17.90 -16.03 -9.68
C LYS A 120 18.00 -14.94 -10.76
N LYS A 121 18.56 -15.30 -11.91
CA LYS A 121 18.74 -14.35 -13.03
C LYS A 121 17.40 -13.78 -13.52
N LYS A 122 16.40 -14.64 -13.68
CA LYS A 122 15.09 -14.28 -14.21
C LYS A 122 14.28 -13.46 -13.22
N ALA A 123 14.29 -13.86 -11.95
CA ALA A 123 13.69 -13.09 -10.88
C ALA A 123 14.31 -11.68 -10.75
N LYS A 124 15.62 -11.51 -11.01
CA LYS A 124 16.25 -10.18 -11.04
C LYS A 124 15.72 -9.34 -12.20
N GLU A 125 15.51 -9.94 -13.37
CA GLU A 125 14.85 -9.27 -14.51
C GLU A 125 13.44 -8.82 -14.12
N TYR A 126 12.69 -9.62 -13.35
CA TYR A 126 11.37 -9.24 -12.85
C TYR A 126 11.44 -8.03 -11.91
N MET A 127 12.39 -8.03 -10.96
CA MET A 127 12.52 -6.96 -9.97
C MET A 127 12.97 -5.65 -10.64
N HIS A 128 13.91 -5.74 -11.58
CA HIS A 128 14.32 -4.58 -12.40
C HIS A 128 13.16 -4.05 -13.24
N SER A 129 12.36 -4.94 -13.84
CA SER A 129 11.17 -4.53 -14.59
C SER A 129 10.14 -3.83 -13.70
N PHE A 130 9.86 -4.38 -12.52
CA PHE A 130 8.95 -3.75 -11.56
C PHE A 130 9.39 -2.33 -11.24
N ILE A 131 10.66 -2.14 -10.85
CA ILE A 131 11.22 -0.82 -10.51
C ILE A 131 11.23 0.13 -11.71
N HIS A 132 11.56 -0.36 -12.90
CA HIS A 132 11.48 0.43 -14.14
C HIS A 132 10.05 0.94 -14.37
N TYR A 133 9.05 0.07 -14.43
CA TYR A 133 7.67 0.49 -14.70
C TYR A 133 6.98 1.21 -13.55
N LEU A 134 7.47 1.03 -12.31
CA LEU A 134 7.00 1.77 -11.15
C LEU A 134 7.46 3.23 -11.17
N TYR A 135 8.70 3.50 -11.61
CA TYR A 135 9.32 4.83 -11.49
C TYR A 135 9.47 5.59 -12.81
N ASP A 136 9.65 4.92 -13.94
CA ASP A 136 9.80 5.59 -15.23
C ASP A 136 8.50 6.31 -15.60
N GLU A 137 8.63 7.58 -15.96
CA GLU A 137 7.49 8.48 -16.25
C GLU A 137 6.51 8.68 -15.07
N ASN A 138 6.82 8.18 -13.87
CA ASN A 138 6.02 8.37 -12.66
C ASN A 138 6.47 9.62 -11.89
N HIS A 139 5.62 10.65 -11.87
CA HIS A 139 5.89 11.90 -11.17
C HIS A 139 5.19 12.01 -9.80
N VAL A 140 4.44 10.98 -9.39
CA VAL A 140 3.78 10.94 -8.08
C VAL A 140 4.74 10.31 -7.05
N PRO A 141 4.92 10.89 -5.85
CA PRO A 141 5.75 10.30 -4.81
C PRO A 141 5.37 8.84 -4.52
N THR A 142 6.32 7.91 -4.66
CA THR A 142 6.04 6.47 -4.56
C THR A 142 6.81 5.79 -3.43
N PHE A 143 6.08 5.03 -2.62
CA PHE A 143 6.60 4.35 -1.43
C PHE A 143 6.32 2.85 -1.50
N ILE A 144 7.34 2.05 -1.23
CA ILE A 144 7.31 0.60 -1.28
C ILE A 144 7.78 -0.02 0.05
N CYS A 145 7.17 -1.15 0.44
CA CYS A 145 7.70 -2.09 1.44
C CYS A 145 7.83 -3.48 0.80
N THR A 146 8.74 -4.31 1.29
CA THR A 146 8.96 -5.67 0.75
C THR A 146 7.86 -6.64 1.19
N GLY A 147 7.62 -7.66 0.36
CA GLY A 147 6.79 -8.83 0.63
C GLY A 147 7.61 -10.12 0.67
N ASN A 148 6.96 -11.23 1.02
CA ASN A 148 7.60 -12.53 1.23
C ASN A 148 8.23 -13.10 -0.06
N HIS A 149 7.70 -12.77 -1.24
CA HIS A 149 8.24 -13.19 -2.52
C HIS A 149 9.47 -12.39 -2.99
N ASP A 150 9.71 -11.18 -2.46
CA ASP A 150 10.70 -10.25 -3.01
C ASP A 150 12.17 -10.65 -2.76
N SER A 151 12.38 -11.61 -1.87
CA SER A 151 13.67 -12.27 -1.67
C SER A 151 13.92 -13.45 -2.61
N ASN A 152 12.94 -13.78 -3.45
CA ASN A 152 12.98 -14.93 -4.35
C ASN A 152 13.32 -16.25 -3.61
N SER A 153 12.76 -16.41 -2.40
CA SER A 153 12.95 -17.60 -1.57
C SER A 153 11.99 -18.69 -2.00
N GLU A 154 12.51 -19.88 -2.29
CA GLU A 154 11.72 -21.11 -2.50
C GLU A 154 11.42 -21.78 -1.15
N GLU A 155 10.94 -23.03 -1.14
CA GLU A 155 10.70 -23.80 0.10
C GLU A 155 11.98 -23.95 0.96
N GLU A 156 13.15 -23.98 0.32
CA GLU A 156 14.46 -23.92 0.98
C GLU A 156 15.25 -22.70 0.51
N ILE A 157 16.01 -22.08 1.43
CA ILE A 157 16.91 -20.97 1.09
C ILE A 157 18.05 -21.53 0.22
N GLY A 158 17.94 -21.32 -1.08
CA GLY A 158 18.82 -21.88 -2.08
C GLY A 158 19.65 -20.86 -2.86
N SER A 159 20.22 -21.31 -3.96
CA SER A 159 21.03 -20.48 -4.87
C SER A 159 20.22 -19.40 -5.61
N THR A 160 18.89 -19.45 -5.51
CA THR A 160 17.95 -18.49 -6.11
C THR A 160 17.65 -17.28 -5.25
N PHE A 161 17.92 -17.37 -3.93
CA PHE A 161 17.65 -16.32 -2.94
C PHE A 161 18.39 -15.00 -3.24
N PHE A 162 17.71 -13.87 -3.01
CA PHE A 162 18.29 -12.53 -3.06
C PHE A 162 18.70 -12.09 -1.68
N TYR A 163 19.99 -11.77 -1.52
CA TYR A 163 20.44 -11.15 -0.30
C TYR A 163 19.93 -9.71 -0.18
N LYS A 164 19.84 -9.24 1.06
CA LYS A 164 19.38 -7.89 1.40
C LYS A 164 20.02 -6.79 0.56
N ASN A 165 21.33 -6.86 0.33
CA ASN A 165 22.04 -5.86 -0.48
C ASN A 165 21.65 -5.93 -1.97
N GLU A 166 21.40 -7.12 -2.52
CA GLU A 166 20.92 -7.28 -3.90
C GLU A 166 19.53 -6.66 -4.05
N ILE A 167 18.63 -6.88 -3.09
CA ILE A 167 17.31 -6.24 -3.05
C ILE A 167 17.48 -4.72 -2.96
N ASN A 168 18.32 -4.23 -2.05
CA ASN A 168 18.56 -2.80 -1.85
C ASN A 168 19.05 -2.09 -3.11
N GLU A 169 20.05 -2.68 -3.77
CA GLU A 169 20.65 -2.14 -4.98
C GLU A 169 19.59 -1.97 -6.08
N ILE A 170 18.66 -2.91 -6.22
CA ILE A 170 17.61 -2.85 -7.24
C ILE A 170 16.50 -1.86 -6.83
N LEU A 171 15.94 -2.02 -5.62
CA LEU A 171 14.77 -1.24 -5.16
C LEU A 171 15.04 0.27 -5.07
N PHE A 172 16.29 0.66 -4.80
CA PHE A 172 16.67 2.06 -4.61
C PHE A 172 17.63 2.59 -5.67
N ALA A 173 17.88 1.84 -6.75
CA ALA A 173 18.60 2.36 -7.93
C ALA A 173 17.89 3.59 -8.51
N ASN A 174 16.55 3.51 -8.57
CA ASN A 174 15.68 4.59 -9.02
C ASN A 174 14.69 4.93 -7.90
N SER A 175 14.59 6.20 -7.55
CA SER A 175 13.59 6.69 -6.61
C SER A 175 13.09 8.05 -7.10
N ASN A 176 11.79 8.19 -7.27
CA ASN A 176 11.19 9.45 -7.71
C ASN A 176 10.90 10.43 -6.55
N TYR A 177 11.22 10.03 -5.31
CA TYR A 177 11.04 10.86 -4.12
C TYR A 177 12.13 10.62 -3.07
N SER A 178 12.32 11.61 -2.20
CA SER A 178 13.31 11.55 -1.11
C SER A 178 12.90 10.53 -0.06
N LYS A 179 13.87 9.75 0.43
CA LYS A 179 13.67 8.71 1.45
C LYS A 179 14.72 8.89 2.55
N ASN A 180 14.28 9.03 3.79
CA ASN A 180 15.16 9.07 4.96
C ASN A 180 15.50 7.64 5.36
N ARG A 181 16.69 7.18 4.92
CA ARG A 181 17.13 5.80 5.09
C ARG A 181 18.62 5.70 5.37
N ASN A 182 19.03 4.63 6.04
CA ASN A 182 20.40 4.16 5.93
C ASN A 182 20.55 3.43 4.58
N SER A 183 21.60 3.75 3.82
CA SER A 183 21.76 3.23 2.46
C SER A 183 21.88 1.71 2.37
N ALA A 184 22.23 1.02 3.47
CA ALA A 184 22.31 -0.45 3.53
C ALA A 184 20.97 -1.12 3.89
N GLU A 185 19.92 -0.35 4.15
CA GLU A 185 18.64 -0.84 4.69
C GLU A 185 17.50 -0.60 3.69
N ASN A 186 16.52 -1.52 3.68
CA ASN A 186 15.34 -1.41 2.80
C ASN A 186 14.13 -0.75 3.48
N TYR A 187 14.17 -0.56 4.79
CA TYR A 187 13.18 0.23 5.52
C TYR A 187 13.58 1.71 5.57
N TYR A 188 12.59 2.60 5.58
CA TYR A 188 12.79 4.05 5.54
C TYR A 188 11.51 4.80 5.92
N TYR A 189 11.63 6.11 6.14
CA TYR A 189 10.46 6.98 6.18
C TYR A 189 10.57 8.13 5.17
N SER A 190 9.43 8.67 4.77
CA SER A 190 9.35 9.87 3.93
C SER A 190 8.16 10.72 4.32
N ASP A 191 8.31 12.02 4.13
CA ASP A 191 7.34 13.04 4.56
C ASP A 191 6.76 13.72 3.32
N VAL A 192 5.43 13.68 3.18
CA VAL A 192 4.69 14.30 2.06
C VAL A 192 3.78 15.38 2.60
N ALA A 193 3.78 16.55 1.95
CA ALA A 193 2.90 17.65 2.33
C ALA A 193 1.42 17.24 2.25
N ASN A 194 0.67 17.52 3.30
CA ASN A 194 -0.76 17.29 3.34
C ASN A 194 -1.51 18.53 2.80
N PRO A 195 -2.38 18.40 1.78
CA PRO A 195 -3.15 19.55 1.27
C PRO A 195 -4.09 20.15 2.33
N GLN A 196 -4.35 19.43 3.42
CA GLN A 196 -5.14 19.90 4.57
C GLN A 196 -4.31 20.69 5.59
N GLY A 197 -3.01 20.83 5.36
CA GLY A 197 -2.02 21.35 6.32
C GLY A 197 -1.28 20.23 7.04
N GLY A 198 -0.01 20.46 7.38
CA GLY A 198 0.86 19.47 8.00
C GLY A 198 1.48 18.49 7.01
N THR A 199 1.83 17.30 7.51
CA THR A 199 2.64 16.31 6.78
C THR A 199 2.08 14.91 6.99
N ILE A 200 2.02 14.09 5.94
CA ILE A 200 1.84 12.64 6.08
C ILE A 200 3.21 11.97 5.98
N ARG A 201 3.60 11.29 7.05
CA ARG A 201 4.78 10.43 7.10
C ARG A 201 4.41 9.01 6.70
N PHE A 202 5.05 8.52 5.64
CA PHE A 202 5.05 7.10 5.29
C PHE A 202 6.25 6.44 5.95
N ILE A 203 6.03 5.34 6.65
CA ILE A 203 7.08 4.49 7.20
C ILE A 203 6.98 3.13 6.49
N ALA A 204 7.97 2.79 5.69
CA ALA A 204 8.04 1.50 5.03
C ALA A 204 8.89 0.54 5.86
N LEU A 205 8.30 -0.57 6.27
CA LEU A 205 8.99 -1.65 6.97
C LEU A 205 9.54 -2.67 5.97
N ASP A 206 10.59 -3.40 6.37
CA ASP A 206 11.15 -4.51 5.60
C ASP A 206 10.94 -5.80 6.38
N MET A 207 10.00 -6.63 5.93
CA MET A 207 9.72 -7.92 6.58
C MET A 207 10.77 -8.99 6.27
N LEU A 208 11.75 -8.68 5.43
CA LEU A 208 12.86 -9.56 5.04
C LEU A 208 14.14 -9.26 5.83
N ASP A 209 14.08 -8.33 6.79
CA ASP A 209 15.25 -7.79 7.48
C ASP A 209 15.75 -8.72 8.60
N GLN A 210 16.28 -9.87 8.20
CA GLN A 210 16.91 -10.84 9.10
C GLN A 210 18.44 -10.69 9.15
N PRO A 211 19.09 -10.96 10.31
CA PRO A 211 20.53 -10.78 10.51
C PRO A 211 21.39 -11.72 9.65
N ALA A 212 20.83 -12.87 9.29
CA ALA A 212 21.37 -13.83 8.33
C ALA A 212 20.21 -14.45 7.55
N SER A 213 20.47 -15.14 6.44
CA SER A 213 19.46 -15.92 5.71
C SER A 213 19.07 -17.18 6.51
N GLN A 214 18.39 -16.99 7.62
CA GLN A 214 18.08 -18.01 8.62
C GLN A 214 16.66 -18.57 8.47
N TYR A 215 15.71 -17.71 8.13
CA TYR A 215 14.31 -18.03 7.99
C TYR A 215 13.90 -17.95 6.52
N ASN A 216 13.07 -18.91 6.10
CA ASN A 216 12.45 -18.86 4.80
C ASN A 216 11.44 -17.69 4.79
N THR A 217 11.82 -16.63 4.09
CA THR A 217 11.06 -15.40 3.95
C THR A 217 9.74 -15.59 3.23
N LEU A 218 9.57 -16.65 2.43
CA LEU A 218 8.29 -17.02 1.84
C LEU A 218 7.22 -17.31 2.90
N SER A 219 7.66 -17.86 4.04
CA SER A 219 6.79 -18.30 5.13
C SER A 219 6.89 -17.45 6.39
N TYR A 220 7.92 -16.62 6.54
CA TYR A 220 8.19 -15.95 7.80
C TYR A 220 8.56 -14.49 7.62
N ALA A 221 7.74 -13.61 8.23
CA ALA A 221 8.07 -12.21 8.44
C ALA A 221 9.08 -12.07 9.57
N TYR A 222 10.13 -11.29 9.33
CA TYR A 222 11.14 -10.97 10.34
C TYR A 222 11.48 -9.48 10.31
N PHE A 223 11.43 -8.84 11.49
CA PHE A 223 11.88 -7.47 11.69
C PHE A 223 13.02 -7.46 12.71
N SER A 224 14.23 -7.09 12.30
CA SER A 224 15.39 -7.12 13.20
C SER A 224 15.26 -6.16 14.37
N GLN A 225 16.02 -6.44 15.44
CA GLN A 225 16.19 -5.53 16.56
C GLN A 225 16.58 -4.12 16.08
N LYS A 226 17.47 -4.05 15.08
CA LYS A 226 17.92 -2.79 14.49
C LYS A 226 16.78 -2.01 13.85
N GLN A 227 15.91 -2.67 13.09
CA GLN A 227 14.75 -2.03 12.48
C GLN A 227 13.72 -1.59 13.52
N ILE A 228 13.48 -2.41 14.55
CA ILE A 228 12.55 -2.07 15.64
C ILE A 228 13.08 -0.88 16.45
N ASP A 229 14.36 -0.85 16.78
CA ASP A 229 15.01 0.30 17.42
C ASP A 229 14.94 1.55 16.53
N TRP A 230 15.13 1.40 15.22
CA TRP A 230 15.00 2.49 14.25
C TRP A 230 13.56 3.01 14.16
N LEU A 231 12.56 2.14 14.15
CA LEU A 231 11.14 2.51 14.12
C LEU A 231 10.82 3.41 15.33
N ILE A 232 11.22 2.96 16.52
CA ILE A 232 10.96 3.64 17.80
C ILE A 232 11.72 4.95 17.92
N ASN A 233 13.04 4.92 17.67
CA ASN A 233 13.92 6.04 18.01
C ASN A 233 14.11 7.04 16.87
N THR A 234 13.83 6.63 15.63
CA THR A 234 14.04 7.46 14.44
C THR A 234 12.74 7.73 13.69
N ALA A 235 12.08 6.69 13.16
CA ALA A 235 10.96 6.88 12.24
C ALA A 235 9.74 7.56 12.91
N LEU A 236 9.45 7.22 14.18
CA LEU A 236 8.36 7.76 14.98
C LEU A 236 8.74 9.00 15.82
N LYS A 237 9.93 9.58 15.62
CA LYS A 237 10.40 10.73 16.42
C LYS A 237 11.06 11.82 15.61
N ASN A 238 12.00 11.47 14.74
CA ASN A 238 12.89 12.43 14.10
C ASN A 238 12.11 13.44 13.25
N GLY A 239 12.23 14.73 13.57
CA GLY A 239 11.58 15.83 12.85
C GLY A 239 10.05 15.88 12.96
N MET A 240 9.42 15.01 13.77
CA MET A 240 7.97 15.00 13.90
C MET A 240 7.46 16.20 14.70
N THR A 241 6.28 16.68 14.31
CA THR A 241 5.53 17.76 14.94
C THR A 241 4.10 17.31 15.20
N ASP A 242 3.32 18.06 15.97
CA ASP A 242 1.90 17.76 16.23
C ASP A 242 1.03 17.78 14.95
N HIS A 243 1.58 18.26 13.82
CA HIS A 243 0.93 18.27 12.51
C HIS A 243 1.36 17.13 11.59
N HIS A 244 2.05 16.11 12.12
CA HIS A 244 2.35 14.89 11.38
C HIS A 244 1.22 13.86 11.54
N SER A 245 0.89 13.19 10.44
CA SER A 245 0.04 11.99 10.41
C SER A 245 0.88 10.82 9.89
N VAL A 246 0.77 9.63 10.47
CA VAL A 246 1.64 8.48 10.18
C VAL A 246 0.86 7.36 9.51
N ILE A 247 1.36 6.90 8.37
CA ILE A 247 0.91 5.69 7.67
C ILE A 247 2.09 4.72 7.63
N ILE A 248 1.86 3.46 8.01
CA ILE A 248 2.89 2.43 8.02
C ILE A 248 2.60 1.41 6.91
N LEU A 249 3.61 1.10 6.11
CA LEU A 249 3.55 0.10 5.05
C LEU A 249 4.19 -1.19 5.56
N THR A 250 3.46 -2.29 5.45
CA THR A 250 3.91 -3.64 5.75
C THR A 250 3.15 -4.60 4.84
N HIS A 251 3.76 -5.71 4.45
CA HIS A 251 3.07 -6.66 3.58
C HIS A 251 2.09 -7.55 4.35
N TYR A 252 2.56 -8.21 5.42
CA TYR A 252 1.75 -9.17 6.18
C TYR A 252 0.66 -8.51 7.03
N PRO A 253 -0.56 -9.11 7.10
CA PRO A 253 -1.61 -8.68 8.01
C PRO A 253 -1.18 -8.78 9.49
N PHE A 254 -1.44 -7.74 10.28
CA PHE A 254 -1.24 -7.76 11.74
C PHE A 254 -2.39 -8.47 12.45
N GLN A 255 -2.42 -9.79 12.33
CA GLN A 255 -3.31 -10.69 13.06
C GLN A 255 -2.55 -11.97 13.41
N ARG A 256 -3.12 -12.77 14.32
CA ARG A 256 -2.64 -14.14 14.56
C ARG A 256 -2.78 -14.95 13.28
N ARG A 257 -1.83 -15.85 13.04
CA ARG A 257 -1.96 -16.86 11.98
C ARG A 257 -3.20 -17.72 12.23
N SER A 258 -3.99 -17.95 11.19
CA SER A 258 -5.16 -18.82 11.24
C SER A 258 -5.07 -19.93 10.19
N VAL A 259 -5.05 -21.18 10.66
CA VAL A 259 -5.13 -22.37 9.79
C VAL A 259 -6.54 -22.63 9.24
N ASN A 260 -7.57 -22.00 9.83
CA ASN A 260 -8.98 -22.18 9.47
C ASN A 260 -9.56 -20.96 8.74
N ASN A 261 -8.72 -20.00 8.34
CA ASN A 261 -9.13 -18.76 7.66
C ASN A 261 -10.06 -17.81 8.47
N ASP A 262 -9.98 -17.84 9.80
CA ASP A 262 -10.67 -16.90 10.70
C ASP A 262 -9.99 -15.52 10.80
N THR A 263 -8.75 -15.42 10.34
CA THR A 263 -7.99 -14.16 10.17
C THR A 263 -7.43 -14.09 8.77
N TYR A 264 -6.99 -12.91 8.34
CA TYR A 264 -6.41 -12.73 7.01
C TYR A 264 -5.01 -13.33 6.86
N LEU A 265 -4.26 -13.52 7.95
CA LEU A 265 -2.98 -14.23 7.90
C LEU A 265 -3.21 -15.76 7.91
N CYS A 266 -3.43 -16.38 6.75
CA CYS A 266 -3.58 -17.85 6.66
C CYS A 266 -2.33 -18.61 6.25
N ASP A 267 -1.47 -17.95 5.51
CA ASP A 267 -0.21 -18.45 4.97
C ASP A 267 0.93 -17.56 5.41
N GLY A 268 2.05 -18.20 5.74
CA GLY A 268 3.13 -17.58 6.48
C GLY A 268 2.82 -17.31 7.96
N ASP A 269 3.79 -16.77 8.67
CA ASP A 269 3.72 -16.38 10.07
C ASP A 269 4.78 -15.32 10.41
N TYR A 270 4.77 -14.80 11.63
CA TYR A 270 5.82 -13.91 12.12
C TYR A 270 6.82 -14.65 13.01
N VAL A 271 8.12 -14.48 12.78
CA VAL A 271 9.16 -15.10 13.63
C VAL A 271 9.04 -14.64 15.10
N HIS A 272 8.75 -13.36 15.30
CA HIS A 272 8.40 -12.77 16.60
C HIS A 272 6.91 -12.44 16.62
N SER A 273 6.29 -12.25 17.78
CA SER A 273 4.84 -12.13 17.86
C SER A 273 4.25 -11.03 16.94
N TRP A 274 3.20 -11.37 16.19
CA TRP A 274 2.51 -10.50 15.22
C TRP A 274 2.07 -9.14 15.81
N ASN A 275 1.83 -9.09 17.12
CA ASN A 275 1.40 -7.90 17.85
C ASN A 275 2.55 -6.96 18.25
N MET A 276 3.82 -7.31 17.99
CA MET A 276 4.97 -6.49 18.39
C MET A 276 4.89 -5.05 17.86
N ILE A 277 4.69 -4.88 16.55
CA ILE A 277 4.60 -3.56 15.94
C ILE A 277 3.28 -2.86 16.33
N PRO A 278 2.11 -3.52 16.29
CA PRO A 278 0.88 -2.96 16.83
C PRO A 278 0.98 -2.44 18.27
N GLU A 279 1.64 -3.15 19.19
CA GLU A 279 1.80 -2.70 20.58
C GLU A 279 2.75 -1.49 20.68
N ILE A 280 3.81 -1.42 19.87
CA ILE A 280 4.66 -0.22 19.74
C ILE A 280 3.82 0.98 19.29
N ILE A 281 2.96 0.79 18.29
CA ILE A 281 2.10 1.86 17.79
C ILE A 281 1.01 2.22 18.79
N GLU A 282 0.51 1.28 19.57
CA GLU A 282 -0.44 1.57 20.65
C GLU A 282 0.21 2.43 21.73
N ALA A 283 1.47 2.15 22.09
CA ALA A 283 2.24 2.98 22.99
C ALA A 283 2.47 4.39 22.43
N PHE A 284 2.76 4.49 21.13
CA PHE A 284 2.86 5.79 20.43
C PHE A 284 1.54 6.56 20.48
N ARG A 285 0.41 5.91 20.16
CA ARG A 285 -0.92 6.54 20.16
C ARG A 285 -1.34 7.01 21.56
N THR A 286 -1.06 6.21 22.58
CA THR A 286 -1.40 6.51 23.98
C THR A 286 -0.38 7.38 24.72
N ARG A 287 0.74 7.76 24.08
CA ARG A 287 1.83 8.55 24.68
C ARG A 287 2.41 7.87 25.92
N SER A 288 2.65 6.57 25.83
CA SER A 288 3.11 5.74 26.95
C SER A 288 4.48 5.12 26.68
N LEU A 289 5.02 4.48 27.72
CA LEU A 289 6.21 3.65 27.61
C LEU A 289 5.79 2.21 27.27
N LEU A 290 6.64 1.52 26.51
CA LEU A 290 6.55 0.09 26.28
C LEU A 290 7.92 -0.52 26.50
N GLU A 291 8.05 -1.38 27.51
CA GLU A 291 9.23 -2.21 27.74
C GLU A 291 8.78 -3.68 27.76
N LYS A 292 9.09 -4.42 26.69
CA LYS A 292 8.58 -5.79 26.49
C LYS A 292 9.55 -6.62 25.66
N VAL A 293 9.62 -7.91 25.95
CA VAL A 293 10.41 -8.89 25.18
C VAL A 293 9.46 -9.72 24.34
N TYR A 294 9.71 -9.77 23.04
CA TYR A 294 8.95 -10.58 22.08
C TYR A 294 9.76 -11.83 21.74
N PRO A 295 9.32 -13.02 22.17
CA PRO A 295 10.07 -14.25 21.94
C PRO A 295 10.11 -14.60 20.46
N ASN A 296 11.20 -15.24 20.06
CA ASN A 296 11.31 -15.90 18.77
C ASN A 296 10.60 -17.25 18.85
N GLN A 297 9.69 -17.54 17.92
CA GLN A 297 8.90 -18.78 17.95
C GLN A 297 9.75 -20.06 17.82
N PHE A 298 11.01 -19.94 17.37
CA PHE A 298 11.97 -21.03 17.24
C PHE A 298 12.97 -21.12 18.40
N ASN A 299 12.73 -20.39 19.51
CA ASN A 299 13.61 -20.35 20.69
C ASN A 299 15.04 -19.85 20.39
N LEU A 300 15.15 -18.90 19.47
CA LEU A 300 16.37 -18.16 19.16
C LEU A 300 16.30 -16.74 19.75
N ASP A 301 17.10 -15.81 19.25
CA ASP A 301 17.20 -14.45 19.81
C ASP A 301 15.84 -13.71 19.77
N PRO A 302 15.37 -13.20 20.93
CA PRO A 302 14.15 -12.41 21.02
C PRO A 302 14.39 -10.97 20.53
N ILE A 303 13.30 -10.22 20.35
CA ILE A 303 13.36 -8.76 20.20
C ILE A 303 13.04 -8.11 21.54
N ASN A 304 13.89 -7.18 21.96
CA ASN A 304 13.72 -6.39 23.17
C ASN A 304 13.22 -5.00 22.76
N VAL A 305 11.97 -4.70 23.04
CA VAL A 305 11.38 -3.39 22.77
C VAL A 305 11.52 -2.52 24.00
N LYS A 306 12.10 -1.34 23.81
CA LYS A 306 12.11 -0.26 24.80
C LYS A 306 11.76 1.06 24.12
N ALA A 307 10.49 1.43 24.23
CA ALA A 307 9.95 2.66 23.68
C ALA A 307 9.48 3.60 24.79
N ASP A 308 9.77 4.88 24.61
CA ASP A 308 9.20 5.97 25.39
C ASP A 308 8.61 6.99 24.43
N PHE A 309 7.28 7.12 24.45
CA PHE A 309 6.51 8.04 23.62
C PHE A 309 5.80 9.11 24.44
N SER A 310 6.23 9.34 25.69
CA SER A 310 5.62 10.34 26.59
C SER A 310 5.61 11.74 25.98
N ASP A 311 6.63 12.07 25.18
CA ASP A 311 6.80 13.33 24.48
C ASP A 311 6.45 13.28 22.98
N ARG A 312 5.82 12.19 22.51
CA ARG A 312 5.62 11.94 21.08
C ARG A 312 4.84 13.04 20.39
N LYS A 313 5.14 13.17 19.10
CA LYS A 313 4.50 14.08 18.16
C LYS A 313 3.81 13.30 17.05
N GLY A 314 2.83 13.94 16.41
CA GLY A 314 2.05 13.37 15.31
C GLY A 314 1.06 12.29 15.72
N GLU A 315 0.25 11.82 14.78
CA GLU A 315 -0.90 10.95 14.99
C GLU A 315 -0.85 9.75 14.04
N PHE A 316 -1.20 8.56 14.51
CA PHE A 316 -1.27 7.37 13.67
C PHE A 316 -2.58 7.31 12.88
N VAL A 317 -2.51 6.97 11.59
CA VAL A 317 -3.67 6.88 10.68
C VAL A 317 -4.04 5.42 10.43
N CYS A 318 -3.16 4.64 9.78
CA CYS A 318 -3.42 3.24 9.47
C CYS A 318 -2.15 2.49 9.05
N TYR A 319 -2.30 1.17 8.94
CA TYR A 319 -1.43 0.30 8.18
C TYR A 319 -1.98 0.08 6.77
N LEU A 320 -1.11 0.06 5.78
CA LEU A 320 -1.40 -0.42 4.42
C LEU A 320 -0.59 -1.68 4.15
N GLY A 321 -1.25 -2.73 3.65
CA GLY A 321 -0.60 -4.00 3.31
C GLY A 321 -1.24 -4.80 2.17
N GLY A 322 -0.82 -6.06 2.04
CA GLY A 322 -1.09 -6.91 0.88
C GLY A 322 -1.27 -8.38 1.25
N HIS A 323 -0.52 -9.27 0.57
CA HIS A 323 -0.30 -10.70 0.86
C HIS A 323 -1.48 -11.61 0.50
N ILE A 324 -2.69 -11.26 0.91
CA ILE A 324 -3.85 -12.15 0.82
C ILE A 324 -4.60 -12.08 -0.52
N HIS A 325 -4.13 -11.21 -1.41
CA HIS A 325 -4.68 -10.98 -2.74
C HIS A 325 -6.20 -10.66 -2.72
N CYS A 326 -6.67 -9.90 -1.73
CA CYS A 326 -8.04 -9.39 -1.69
C CYS A 326 -8.12 -7.99 -1.05
N ASN A 327 -9.19 -7.27 -1.36
CA ASN A 327 -9.46 -5.99 -0.70
C ASN A 327 -10.12 -6.27 0.65
N ALA A 328 -9.49 -5.83 1.72
CA ALA A 328 -10.02 -5.97 3.07
C ALA A 328 -9.60 -4.79 3.94
N TYR A 329 -10.33 -4.57 5.02
CA TYR A 329 -9.88 -3.73 6.11
C TYR A 329 -10.42 -4.30 7.42
N PHE A 330 -9.66 -4.16 8.49
CA PHE A 330 -10.03 -4.68 9.79
C PHE A 330 -9.39 -3.90 10.92
N ASP A 331 -9.94 -4.14 12.11
CA ASP A 331 -9.46 -3.61 13.37
C ASP A 331 -8.39 -4.54 13.94
N VAL A 332 -7.22 -3.99 14.20
CA VAL A 332 -6.16 -4.71 14.94
C VAL A 332 -6.57 -4.73 16.40
N THR A 333 -6.88 -5.92 16.92
CA THR A 333 -7.47 -6.13 18.24
C THR A 333 -6.72 -7.21 19.01
N GLY A 334 -6.89 -7.23 20.34
CA GLY A 334 -6.27 -8.24 21.20
C GLY A 334 -4.82 -7.92 21.55
N LEU A 335 -4.48 -6.63 21.59
CA LEU A 335 -3.18 -6.13 22.06
C LEU A 335 -3.19 -6.08 23.59
N GLU A 336 -2.07 -6.38 24.25
CA GLU A 336 -2.03 -6.33 25.71
C GLU A 336 -2.13 -4.91 26.27
N ASN A 337 -1.67 -3.92 25.50
CA ASN A 337 -1.73 -2.49 25.85
C ASN A 337 -2.83 -1.74 25.08
N GLU A 338 -3.84 -2.44 24.55
CA GLU A 338 -4.95 -1.84 23.82
C GLU A 338 -5.67 -0.77 24.65
N SER A 339 -5.81 0.44 24.11
CA SER A 339 -6.56 1.51 24.77
C SER A 339 -8.06 1.30 24.64
N THR A 340 -8.79 1.47 25.73
CA THR A 340 -10.27 1.51 25.71
C THR A 340 -10.82 2.88 25.31
N GLU A 341 -9.97 3.90 25.20
CA GLU A 341 -10.36 5.28 24.91
C GLU A 341 -10.22 5.65 23.43
N LEU A 342 -9.39 4.91 22.69
CA LEU A 342 -9.15 5.12 21.27
C LEU A 342 -9.88 4.08 20.44
N VAL A 343 -10.27 4.42 19.21
CA VAL A 343 -10.73 3.38 18.27
C VAL A 343 -9.59 2.39 17.99
N PRO A 344 -9.88 1.10 17.68
CA PRO A 344 -8.84 0.15 17.32
C PRO A 344 -8.02 0.61 16.11
N GLN A 345 -6.73 0.25 16.08
CA GLN A 345 -5.86 0.54 14.94
C GLN A 345 -6.42 -0.09 13.67
N LYS A 346 -6.29 0.59 12.53
CA LYS A 346 -6.85 0.13 11.26
C LYS A 346 -5.75 -0.44 10.35
N MET A 347 -6.00 -1.62 9.81
CA MET A 347 -5.21 -2.18 8.72
C MET A 347 -6.07 -2.30 7.46
N ILE A 348 -5.51 -1.86 6.33
CA ILE A 348 -6.17 -1.92 5.02
C ILE A 348 -5.29 -2.72 4.07
N LEU A 349 -5.87 -3.76 3.48
CA LEU A 349 -5.22 -4.68 2.56
C LEU A 349 -5.68 -4.38 1.12
N CYS A 350 -4.72 -4.30 0.21
CA CYS A 350 -5.00 -4.19 -1.22
C CYS A 350 -4.95 -5.58 -1.88
N THR A 351 -5.86 -5.80 -2.83
CA THR A 351 -5.80 -6.97 -3.70
C THR A 351 -4.62 -6.91 -4.67
N ASN A 352 -4.34 -8.08 -5.26
CA ASN A 352 -3.38 -8.25 -6.33
C ASN A 352 -3.84 -7.67 -7.69
N GLN A 353 -2.89 -7.32 -8.55
CA GLN A 353 -3.16 -6.63 -9.81
C GLN A 353 -3.53 -7.54 -10.99
N ALA A 354 -3.23 -8.85 -10.96
CA ALA A 354 -3.43 -9.73 -12.12
C ALA A 354 -4.44 -10.88 -11.87
N PRO A 355 -5.31 -11.24 -12.83
CA PRO A 355 -6.19 -12.41 -12.69
C PRO A 355 -5.43 -13.72 -12.49
N SER A 356 -4.28 -13.86 -13.14
CA SER A 356 -3.39 -15.01 -13.03
C SER A 356 -2.91 -15.33 -11.61
N GLU A 357 -2.95 -14.33 -10.72
CA GLU A 357 -2.50 -14.41 -9.33
C GLU A 357 -3.67 -14.24 -8.35
N LYS A 358 -4.92 -14.34 -8.80
CA LYS A 358 -6.08 -14.08 -7.95
C LYS A 358 -6.10 -15.02 -6.73
N GLY A 359 -6.17 -14.44 -5.52
CA GLY A 359 -6.35 -15.20 -4.28
C GLY A 359 -7.63 -16.05 -4.29
N VAL A 360 -7.56 -17.30 -3.87
CA VAL A 360 -8.72 -18.22 -3.89
C VAL A 360 -9.43 -18.32 -2.54
N VAL A 361 -8.71 -18.06 -1.44
CA VAL A 361 -9.22 -18.24 -0.08
C VAL A 361 -10.23 -17.15 0.26
N TYR A 362 -9.84 -15.88 0.16
CA TYR A 362 -10.68 -14.74 0.57
C TYR A 362 -11.29 -13.96 -0.59
N ASN A 363 -10.66 -13.97 -1.76
CA ASN A 363 -11.12 -13.13 -2.86
C ASN A 363 -12.39 -13.72 -3.50
N ARG A 364 -13.47 -12.94 -3.48
CA ARG A 364 -14.76 -13.27 -4.09
C ARG A 364 -15.06 -12.39 -5.32
N VAL A 365 -14.14 -11.54 -5.72
CA VAL A 365 -14.25 -10.68 -6.91
C VAL A 365 -13.94 -11.51 -8.15
N ILE A 366 -14.76 -11.40 -9.20
CA ILE A 366 -14.49 -12.04 -10.49
C ILE A 366 -13.30 -11.31 -11.14
N ARG A 367 -12.34 -12.08 -11.67
CA ARG A 367 -11.15 -11.58 -12.36
C ARG A 367 -10.96 -12.39 -13.62
N GLU A 368 -10.76 -11.71 -14.74
CA GLU A 368 -10.59 -12.31 -16.06
C GLU A 368 -9.58 -11.48 -16.85
N GLU A 369 -8.63 -12.15 -17.50
CA GLU A 369 -7.63 -11.52 -18.37
C GLU A 369 -8.32 -10.74 -19.49
N ASP A 370 -7.68 -9.67 -19.98
CA ASP A 370 -8.18 -8.86 -21.10
C ASP A 370 -9.66 -8.44 -20.94
N SER A 371 -10.04 -7.99 -19.74
CA SER A 371 -11.40 -7.56 -19.40
C SER A 371 -11.42 -6.36 -18.46
N LEU A 372 -12.59 -5.76 -18.23
CA LEU A 372 -12.80 -4.73 -17.19
C LEU A 372 -12.41 -5.22 -15.80
N SER A 373 -12.38 -6.54 -15.58
CA SER A 373 -12.02 -7.15 -14.31
C SER A 373 -10.56 -7.62 -14.22
N SER A 374 -9.74 -7.35 -15.25
CA SER A 374 -8.35 -7.78 -15.27
C SER A 374 -7.56 -7.09 -14.15
N ASN A 375 -7.57 -5.77 -14.13
CA ASN A 375 -6.85 -4.99 -13.15
C ASN A 375 -7.70 -4.69 -11.90
N SER A 376 -7.03 -4.53 -10.77
CA SER A 376 -7.64 -4.02 -9.54
C SER A 376 -6.60 -3.40 -8.63
N PHE A 377 -6.95 -2.27 -8.01
CA PHE A 377 -6.19 -1.66 -6.94
C PHE A 377 -7.06 -0.70 -6.12
N CYS A 378 -6.58 -0.34 -4.93
CA CYS A 378 -7.27 0.55 -4.02
C CYS A 378 -6.89 2.02 -4.24
N ILE A 379 -7.86 2.91 -4.01
CA ILE A 379 -7.68 4.35 -4.02
C ILE A 379 -8.25 4.91 -2.71
N TYR A 380 -7.43 5.67 -1.98
CA TYR A 380 -7.81 6.24 -0.70
C TYR A 380 -7.89 7.76 -0.76
N ALA A 381 -8.85 8.34 -0.05
CA ALA A 381 -8.84 9.74 0.33
C ALA A 381 -8.80 9.84 1.85
N VAL A 382 -7.67 10.29 2.40
CA VAL A 382 -7.44 10.46 3.84
C VAL A 382 -7.84 11.88 4.26
N ASP A 383 -8.80 11.95 5.16
CA ASP A 383 -9.26 13.18 5.80
C ASP A 383 -8.63 13.29 7.20
N THR A 384 -7.62 14.14 7.34
CA THR A 384 -6.90 14.36 8.60
C THR A 384 -7.64 15.29 9.55
N LYS A 385 -8.67 15.99 9.07
CA LYS A 385 -9.51 16.87 9.87
C LYS A 385 -10.69 16.10 10.47
N GLU A 386 -11.35 15.26 9.67
CA GLU A 386 -12.45 14.40 10.12
C GLU A 386 -12.00 13.07 10.74
N LYS A 387 -10.70 12.73 10.65
CA LYS A 387 -10.16 11.45 11.14
C LYS A 387 -10.80 10.24 10.45
N LYS A 388 -10.94 10.34 9.13
CA LYS A 388 -11.54 9.30 8.27
C LYS A 388 -10.70 8.96 7.06
N ILE A 389 -10.83 7.73 6.59
CA ILE A 389 -10.28 7.23 5.33
C ILE A 389 -11.46 6.79 4.48
N TYR A 390 -11.54 7.34 3.27
CA TYR A 390 -12.50 6.91 2.26
C TYR A 390 -11.80 6.00 1.27
N ILE A 391 -12.40 4.84 0.98
CA ILE A 391 -11.82 3.83 0.10
C ILE A 391 -12.70 3.69 -1.14
N THR A 392 -12.09 3.76 -2.31
CA THR A 392 -12.68 3.35 -3.57
C THR A 392 -11.65 2.57 -4.39
N TYR A 393 -12.00 2.21 -5.63
CA TYR A 393 -11.26 1.20 -6.38
C TYR A 393 -11.12 1.55 -7.86
N PHE A 394 -10.05 1.05 -8.48
CA PHE A 394 -9.93 0.91 -9.92
C PHE A 394 -10.24 -0.53 -10.32
N GLY A 395 -10.89 -0.74 -11.47
CA GLY A 395 -11.17 -2.07 -12.00
C GLY A 395 -12.05 -2.93 -11.08
N ALA A 396 -11.68 -4.19 -10.91
CA ALA A 396 -12.49 -5.19 -10.22
C ALA A 396 -12.49 -5.01 -8.69
N TYR A 397 -13.63 -4.77 -8.06
CA TYR A 397 -13.72 -4.69 -6.59
C TYR A 397 -14.95 -5.35 -5.98
N LYS A 398 -15.98 -5.59 -6.79
CA LYS A 398 -17.28 -6.05 -6.33
C LYS A 398 -17.29 -7.58 -6.19
N PRO A 399 -17.55 -8.12 -4.98
CA PRO A 399 -17.71 -9.56 -4.79
C PRO A 399 -18.90 -10.10 -5.59
N SER A 400 -18.75 -11.30 -6.17
CA SER A 400 -19.84 -11.93 -6.94
C SER A 400 -21.06 -12.31 -6.09
N ASN A 401 -20.86 -12.48 -4.78
CA ASN A 401 -21.88 -12.81 -3.81
C ASN A 401 -22.52 -11.59 -3.13
N ASP A 402 -22.10 -10.37 -3.45
CA ASP A 402 -22.67 -9.14 -2.89
C ASP A 402 -22.94 -8.08 -3.98
N CYS A 403 -24.18 -8.07 -4.45
CA CYS A 403 -24.62 -7.10 -5.44
C CYS A 403 -24.77 -5.66 -4.89
N ASN A 404 -24.73 -5.48 -3.57
CA ASN A 404 -24.87 -4.17 -2.91
C ASN A 404 -23.54 -3.65 -2.35
N TYR A 405 -22.43 -4.34 -2.62
CA TYR A 405 -21.11 -3.90 -2.18
C TYR A 405 -20.85 -2.44 -2.61
N PRO A 406 -20.56 -1.53 -1.67
CA PRO A 406 -20.57 -0.10 -1.95
C PRO A 406 -19.36 0.31 -2.81
N GLU A 407 -19.56 1.33 -3.64
CA GLU A 407 -18.48 1.93 -4.43
C GLU A 407 -17.44 2.66 -3.56
N ILE A 408 -17.86 3.09 -2.37
CA ILE A 408 -17.09 3.87 -1.41
C ILE A 408 -17.31 3.30 -0.01
N HIS A 409 -16.22 2.97 0.68
CA HIS A 409 -16.23 2.67 2.12
C HIS A 409 -15.67 3.85 2.90
N THR A 410 -16.03 3.94 4.18
CA THR A 410 -15.51 4.96 5.10
C THR A 410 -15.08 4.29 6.40
N ILE A 411 -13.86 4.59 6.85
CA ILE A 411 -13.27 4.09 8.08
C ILE A 411 -12.88 5.28 8.94
N SER A 412 -13.12 5.24 10.26
CA SER A 412 -12.59 6.20 11.22
C SER A 412 -11.37 5.63 11.96
N TYR A 413 -10.37 6.46 12.28
CA TYR A 413 -9.09 6.00 12.85
C TYR A 413 -8.62 6.72 14.12
N ASN A 414 -9.41 7.65 14.66
CA ASN A 414 -9.16 8.28 15.96
C ASN A 414 -10.42 8.25 16.80
#